data_AF-A0A945PL70-F1
#
_entry.id   AF-A0A945PL70-F1
#
_cell.length_a   1.000
_cell.length_b   1.000
_cell.length_c   1.000
_cell.angle_alpha   90.00
_cell.angle_beta   90.00
_cell.angle_gamma   90.00
#
_symmetry.space_group_name_H-M   'P 1'
#
loop_
_entity.id
_entity.type
_entity.pdbx_description
1 polymer ?
#
loop_
_entity_poly.entity_id
_entity_poly.type
_entity_poly.pdbx_seq_one_letter_code
_entity_poly.pdbx_strand_id
1 'polypeptide(L)'
;MKRSDQLSLKLLALAAATGIALGGLEANGWWQDSRSLPMDSAARVNHTEIRQLDYQRALGLMASGKRSPLTAEDRILVLERLIQEELLVQYGIAQDLLRADRKVRSAVLQSVLAGLDIQARAAVKQDSDNGLQEYLVELRSSADIQVGDQQ
;
A
#
# COMPACT_ATOMS: atom_id res chain seq x y z
N MET A 1 0.17 11.87 -57.87
CA MET A 1 -0.28 11.55 -56.49
C MET A 1 0.79 10.70 -55.77
N LYS A 2 1.90 11.29 -55.29
CA LYS A 2 2.97 10.53 -54.58
C LYS A 2 3.67 11.32 -53.47
N ARG A 3 3.65 12.66 -53.54
CA ARG A 3 4.24 13.53 -52.50
C ARG A 3 3.36 13.69 -51.26
N SER A 4 2.03 13.66 -51.42
CA SER A 4 1.06 13.75 -50.32
C SER A 4 1.19 12.57 -49.36
N ASP A 5 1.34 11.35 -49.89
CA ASP A 5 1.33 10.13 -49.08
C ASP A 5 2.60 10.02 -48.22
N GLN A 6 3.73 10.50 -48.74
CA GLN A 6 4.97 10.61 -47.97
C GLN A 6 4.92 11.71 -46.91
N LEU A 7 4.20 12.80 -47.17
CA LEU A 7 3.99 13.87 -46.18
C LEU A 7 3.07 13.39 -45.05
N SER A 8 1.98 12.70 -45.37
CA SER A 8 1.07 12.09 -44.39
C SER A 8 1.77 11.03 -43.55
N LEU A 9 2.61 10.19 -44.16
CA LEU A 9 3.38 9.17 -43.45
C LEU A 9 4.44 9.79 -42.51
N LYS A 10 5.10 10.87 -42.96
CA LYS A 10 6.06 11.61 -42.12
C LYS A 10 5.37 12.34 -40.97
N LEU A 11 4.19 12.92 -41.21
CA LEU A 11 3.38 13.55 -40.16
C LEU A 11 2.87 12.52 -39.15
N LEU A 12 2.45 11.35 -39.60
CA LEU A 12 2.06 10.23 -38.73
C LEU A 12 3.24 9.76 -37.87
N ALA A 13 4.41 9.57 -38.47
CA ALA A 13 5.62 9.15 -37.74
C ALA A 13 6.05 10.19 -36.71
N LEU A 14 5.94 11.48 -37.04
CA LEU A 14 6.24 12.57 -36.12
C LEU A 14 5.23 12.59 -34.96
N ALA A 15 3.94 12.48 -35.24
CA ALA A 15 2.89 12.44 -34.22
C ALA A 15 3.03 11.21 -33.30
N ALA A 16 3.30 10.03 -33.86
CA ALA A 16 3.55 8.81 -33.10
C ALA A 16 4.81 8.92 -32.24
N ALA A 17 5.91 9.44 -32.78
CA ALA A 17 7.14 9.66 -32.02
C ALA A 17 6.91 10.67 -30.88
N THR A 18 6.14 11.72 -31.13
CA THR A 18 5.81 12.73 -30.11
C THR A 18 4.88 12.15 -29.05
N GLY A 19 3.89 11.34 -29.42
CA GLY A 19 2.98 10.65 -28.49
C GLY A 19 3.70 9.61 -27.64
N ILE A 20 4.63 8.85 -28.21
CA ILE A 20 5.46 7.88 -27.49
C ILE A 20 6.44 8.61 -26.57
N ALA A 21 7.03 9.73 -27.01
CA ALA A 21 7.91 10.53 -26.17
C ALA A 21 7.14 11.12 -24.97
N LEU A 22 5.96 11.70 -25.20
CA LEU A 22 5.11 12.24 -24.12
C LEU A 22 4.62 11.14 -23.16
N GLY A 23 4.11 10.02 -23.69
CA GLY A 23 3.65 8.90 -22.87
C GLY A 23 4.78 8.16 -22.13
N GLY A 24 5.96 8.06 -22.75
CA GLY A 24 7.14 7.43 -22.15
C GLY A 24 7.75 8.25 -21.01
N LEU A 25 7.61 9.58 -21.06
CA LEU A 25 8.09 10.47 -19.99
C LEU A 25 7.17 10.45 -18.75
N GLU A 26 5.85 10.28 -18.93
CA GLU A 26 4.88 10.06 -17.85
C GLU A 26 5.13 8.72 -17.12
N ALA A 27 5.43 7.65 -17.87
CA ALA A 27 5.65 6.32 -17.30
C ALA A 27 6.85 6.24 -16.35
N ASN A 28 7.82 7.15 -16.47
CA ASN A 28 9.06 7.12 -15.68
C ASN A 28 9.08 8.09 -14.49
N GLY A 29 7.96 8.79 -14.21
CA GLY A 29 7.82 9.62 -13.02
C GLY A 29 8.84 10.77 -12.89
N TRP A 30 9.54 11.17 -13.96
CA TRP A 30 10.55 12.24 -13.92
C TRP A 30 9.99 13.61 -13.53
N TRP A 31 8.66 13.76 -13.57
CA TRP A 31 7.90 14.90 -13.07
C TRP A 31 7.16 14.58 -11.77
N GLN A 32 7.66 13.68 -10.92
CA GLN A 32 7.10 13.49 -9.59
C GLN A 32 7.29 14.77 -8.79
N ASP A 33 6.22 15.56 -8.87
CA ASP A 33 5.85 16.73 -8.13
C ASP A 33 6.66 16.82 -6.82
N SER A 34 7.51 17.84 -6.74
CA SER A 34 8.01 18.36 -5.47
C SER A 34 6.85 19.02 -4.68
N ARG A 35 5.69 18.36 -4.64
CA ARG A 35 4.57 18.71 -3.78
C ARG A 35 5.10 18.57 -2.37
N SER A 36 5.12 19.69 -1.65
CA SER A 36 5.48 19.72 -0.23
C SER A 36 4.77 18.59 0.49
N LEU A 37 5.53 17.85 1.31
CA LEU A 37 4.97 16.84 2.21
C LEU A 37 3.87 17.51 3.05
N PRO A 38 2.67 16.92 3.15
CA PRO A 38 1.65 17.42 4.06
C PRO A 38 2.21 17.52 5.48
N MET A 39 1.70 18.47 6.27
CA MET A 39 2.26 18.77 7.60
C MET A 39 2.23 17.58 8.57
N ASP A 40 1.36 16.60 8.31
CA ASP A 40 1.20 15.38 9.12
C ASP A 40 1.88 14.14 8.52
N SER A 41 2.77 14.33 7.54
CA SER A 41 3.52 13.26 6.87
C SER A 41 5.00 13.30 7.26
N ALA A 42 5.55 12.15 7.66
CA ALA A 42 6.97 11.98 7.95
C ALA A 42 7.79 11.77 6.66
N ALA A 43 7.21 11.08 5.68
CA ALA A 43 7.79 10.80 4.38
C ALA A 43 6.69 10.37 3.40
N ARG A 44 6.99 10.38 2.10
CA ARG A 44 6.12 9.83 1.05
C ARG A 44 6.90 8.79 0.25
N VAL A 45 6.33 7.60 0.10
CA VAL A 45 6.87 6.49 -0.71
C VAL A 45 5.93 6.29 -1.88
N ASN A 46 6.37 6.66 -3.08
CA ASN A 46 5.54 6.74 -4.28
C ASN A 46 4.30 7.62 -4.04
N HIS A 47 3.11 7.01 -3.92
CA HIS A 47 1.83 7.72 -3.74
C HIS A 47 1.23 7.47 -2.34
N THR A 48 1.97 6.79 -1.46
CA THR A 48 1.56 6.50 -0.09
C THR A 48 2.33 7.37 0.89
N GLU A 49 1.62 7.96 1.84
CA GLU A 49 2.21 8.81 2.87
C GLU A 49 2.47 8.00 4.14
N ILE A 50 3.71 8.07 4.62
CA ILE A 50 4.06 7.61 5.97
C ILE A 50 3.64 8.72 6.93
N ARG A 51 2.69 8.42 7.81
CA ARG A 51 2.13 9.40 8.74
C ARG A 51 3.14 9.75 9.83
N GLN A 52 3.13 11.00 10.25
CA GLN A 52 3.95 11.49 11.36
C GLN A 52 3.65 10.74 12.67
N LEU A 53 2.38 10.34 12.88
CA LEU A 53 1.97 9.53 14.03
C LEU A 53 2.66 8.16 14.06
N ASP A 54 2.75 7.48 12.91
CA ASP A 54 3.35 6.16 12.82
C ASP A 54 4.86 6.24 13.05
N TYR A 55 5.50 7.29 12.52
CA TYR A 55 6.89 7.59 12.81
C TYR A 55 7.15 7.85 14.31
N GLN A 56 6.32 8.68 14.97
CA GLN A 56 6.44 8.92 16.41
C GLN A 56 6.22 7.65 17.24
N ARG A 57 5.27 6.79 16.85
CA ARG A 57 5.05 5.49 17.49
C ARG A 57 6.28 4.61 17.35
N ALA A 58 6.85 4.50 16.15
CA ALA A 58 8.06 3.71 15.90
C ALA A 58 9.26 4.24 16.71
N LEU A 59 9.43 5.56 16.80
CA LEU A 59 10.44 6.18 17.66
C LEU A 59 10.20 5.84 19.15
N GLY A 60 8.95 5.87 19.61
CA GLY A 60 8.59 5.50 20.98
C GLY A 60 8.94 4.06 21.31
N LEU A 61 8.69 3.13 20.38
CA LEU A 61 9.07 1.72 20.51
C LEU A 61 10.59 1.53 20.51
N MET A 62 11.34 2.28 19.70
CA MET A 62 12.79 2.24 19.73
C MET A 62 13.35 2.81 21.04
N ALA A 63 12.78 3.91 21.54
CA ALA A 63 13.17 4.53 22.79
C ALA A 63 12.91 3.60 23.98
N SER A 64 11.78 2.88 24.02
CA SER A 64 11.45 1.97 25.12
C SER A 64 12.40 0.78 25.23
N GLY A 65 12.98 0.34 24.11
CA GLY A 65 13.99 -0.71 24.07
C GLY A 65 15.42 -0.24 24.39
N LYS A 66 15.68 1.07 24.40
CA LYS A 66 17.03 1.65 24.53
C LYS A 66 17.24 2.25 25.92
N ARG A 67 18.40 1.99 26.52
CA ARG A 67 18.81 2.59 27.80
C ARG A 67 19.35 4.02 27.68
N SER A 68 19.65 4.46 26.47
CA SER A 68 20.22 5.77 26.16
C SER A 68 19.24 6.62 25.36
N PRO A 69 19.33 7.96 25.42
CA PRO A 69 18.50 8.84 24.63
C PRO A 69 18.59 8.56 23.12
N LEU A 70 17.50 8.83 22.40
CA LEU A 70 17.48 8.73 20.94
C LEU A 70 18.39 9.78 20.31
N THR A 71 19.28 9.32 19.44
CA THR A 71 20.20 10.15 18.64
C THR A 71 19.53 10.58 17.33
N ALA A 72 20.19 11.49 16.60
CA ALA A 72 19.76 11.83 15.24
C ALA A 72 19.88 10.62 14.28
N GLU A 73 20.91 9.80 14.47
CA GLU A 73 21.11 8.57 13.69
C GLU A 73 19.97 7.57 13.89
N ASP A 74 19.53 7.37 15.15
CA ASP A 74 18.40 6.48 15.46
C ASP A 74 17.12 6.92 14.74
N ARG A 75 16.90 8.24 14.65
CA ARG A 75 15.74 8.83 13.97
C ARG A 75 15.76 8.56 12.47
N ILE A 76 16.92 8.74 11.84
CA ILE A 76 17.13 8.42 10.42
C ILE A 76 16.88 6.93 10.19
N LEU A 77 17.45 6.05 11.03
CA LEU A 77 17.29 4.61 10.90
C LEU A 77 15.82 4.17 11.03
N VAL A 78 15.06 4.74 11.97
CA VAL A 78 13.63 4.44 12.12
C VAL A 78 12.85 4.87 10.89
N LEU A 79 13.11 6.07 10.36
CA LEU A 79 12.42 6.56 9.17
C LEU A 79 12.75 5.70 7.95
N GLU A 80 14.02 5.37 7.75
CA GLU A 80 14.48 4.50 6.67
C GLU A 80 13.82 3.12 6.76
N ARG A 81 13.73 2.55 7.96
CA ARG A 81 13.02 1.29 8.18
C ARG A 81 11.55 1.37 7.77
N LEU A 82 10.84 2.43 8.14
CA LEU A 82 9.43 2.60 7.74
C LEU A 82 9.28 2.73 6.22
N ILE A 83 10.22 3.41 5.56
CA ILE A 83 10.28 3.50 4.10
C ILE A 83 10.48 2.11 3.48
N GLN A 84 11.41 1.32 4.00
CA GLN A 84 11.67 -0.04 3.53
C GLN A 84 10.47 -0.97 3.74
N GLU A 85 9.83 -0.90 4.91
CA GLU A 85 8.61 -1.67 5.20
C GLU A 85 7.49 -1.32 4.21
N GLU A 86 7.27 -0.03 3.93
CA GLU A 86 6.28 0.41 2.95
C GLU A 86 6.62 -0.05 1.52
N LEU A 87 7.89 0.02 1.11
CA LEU A 87 8.33 -0.50 -0.20
C LEU A 87 8.05 -2.00 -0.34
N LEU A 88 8.29 -2.78 0.72
CA LEU A 88 8.00 -4.22 0.73
C LEU A 88 6.50 -4.52 0.68
N VAL A 89 5.67 -3.71 1.36
CA VAL A 89 4.21 -3.80 1.28
C VAL A 89 3.74 -3.53 -0.15
N GLN A 90 4.22 -2.46 -0.78
CA GLN A 90 3.87 -2.13 -2.16
C GLN A 90 4.29 -3.23 -3.14
N TYR A 91 5.48 -3.80 -2.96
CA TYR A 91 5.91 -4.97 -3.72
C TYR A 91 4.96 -6.15 -3.54
N GLY A 92 4.58 -6.47 -2.29
CA GLY A 92 3.67 -7.57 -2.00
C GLY A 92 2.28 -7.41 -2.63
N ILE A 93 1.76 -6.18 -2.68
CA ILE A 93 0.51 -5.85 -3.36
C ILE A 93 0.69 -5.96 -4.88
N ALA A 94 1.75 -5.39 -5.44
CA ALA A 94 2.02 -5.40 -6.87
C ALA A 94 2.18 -6.82 -7.45
N GLN A 95 2.69 -7.76 -6.64
CA GLN A 95 2.84 -9.17 -7.02
C GLN A 95 1.62 -10.03 -6.65
N ASP A 96 0.53 -9.44 -6.16
CA ASP A 96 -0.69 -10.12 -5.69
C ASP A 96 -0.39 -11.27 -4.69
N LEU A 97 0.62 -11.07 -3.81
CA LEU A 97 1.10 -12.13 -2.91
C LEU A 97 0.02 -12.60 -1.93
N LEU A 98 -0.93 -11.73 -1.58
CA LEU A 98 -2.07 -12.07 -0.72
C LEU A 98 -2.96 -13.18 -1.31
N ARG A 99 -3.02 -13.30 -2.63
CA ARG A 99 -3.80 -14.35 -3.32
C ARG A 99 -2.90 -15.48 -3.79
N ALA A 100 -1.73 -15.15 -4.34
CA ALA A 100 -0.81 -16.10 -4.94
C ALA A 100 -0.05 -16.96 -3.91
N ASP A 101 0.34 -16.40 -2.76
CA ASP A 101 1.15 -17.10 -1.76
C ASP A 101 0.33 -17.53 -0.53
N ARG A 102 0.33 -18.83 -0.24
CA ARG A 102 -0.41 -19.40 0.90
C ARG A 102 0.12 -18.93 2.25
N LYS A 103 1.44 -18.77 2.41
CA LYS A 103 2.06 -18.36 3.68
C LYS A 103 1.75 -16.90 3.99
N VAL A 104 1.90 -16.03 3.00
CA VAL A 104 1.57 -14.59 3.13
C VAL A 104 0.10 -14.44 3.50
N ARG A 105 -0.80 -15.10 2.76
CA ARG A 105 -2.23 -15.11 3.06
C ARG A 105 -2.54 -15.60 4.48
N SER A 106 -1.91 -16.70 4.91
CA SER A 106 -2.10 -17.23 6.27
C SER A 106 -1.66 -16.25 7.35
N ALA A 107 -0.52 -15.59 7.17
CA ALA A 107 0.00 -14.62 8.12
C ALA A 107 -0.92 -13.39 8.24
N VAL A 108 -1.42 -12.89 7.10
CA VAL A 108 -2.37 -11.76 7.08
C VAL A 108 -3.69 -12.14 7.75
N LEU A 109 -4.26 -13.31 7.44
CA LEU A 109 -5.49 -13.79 8.07
C LEU A 109 -5.34 -13.92 9.60
N GLN A 110 -4.21 -14.47 10.07
CA GLN A 110 -3.94 -14.57 11.51
C GLN A 110 -3.85 -13.20 12.19
N SER A 111 -3.20 -12.23 11.54
CA SER A 111 -3.11 -10.85 12.05
C SER A 111 -4.48 -10.17 12.12
N VAL A 112 -5.31 -10.33 11.08
CA VAL A 112 -6.68 -9.79 11.06
C VAL A 112 -7.53 -10.40 12.18
N LEU A 113 -7.50 -11.73 12.34
CA LEU A 113 -8.23 -12.42 13.40
C LEU A 113 -7.80 -11.95 14.79
N ALA A 114 -6.49 -11.82 15.03
CA ALA A 114 -5.98 -11.30 16.29
C ALA A 114 -6.44 -9.85 16.56
N GLY A 115 -6.44 -9.00 15.54
CA GLY A 115 -6.91 -7.61 15.65
C GLY A 115 -8.40 -7.50 15.97
N LEU A 116 -9.23 -8.40 15.42
CA LEU A 116 -10.66 -8.45 15.70
C LEU A 116 -10.93 -8.95 17.12
N ASP A 117 -10.19 -9.96 17.60
CA ASP A 117 -10.30 -10.46 18.97
C ASP A 117 -9.98 -9.36 20.01
N ILE A 118 -8.94 -8.55 19.77
CA ILE A 118 -8.60 -7.41 20.62
C ILE A 118 -9.74 -6.38 20.67
N GLN A 119 -10.33 -6.05 19.52
CA GLN A 119 -11.44 -5.10 19.42
C GLN A 119 -12.71 -5.62 20.11
N ALA A 120 -13.05 -6.90 19.90
CA ALA A 120 -14.21 -7.54 20.52
C ALA A 120 -14.09 -7.59 22.05
N ARG A 121 -12.87 -7.83 22.59
CA ARG A 121 -12.60 -7.78 24.03
C ARG A 121 -12.58 -6.37 24.61
N ALA A 122 -12.22 -5.37 23.82
CA ALA A 122 -12.26 -3.97 24.26
C ALA A 122 -13.70 -3.42 24.34
N ALA A 123 -14.64 -3.99 23.57
CA ALA A 123 -16.02 -3.52 23.45
C ALA A 123 -17.01 -4.05 24.52
N VAL A 124 -16.54 -4.67 25.62
CA VAL A 124 -17.39 -5.48 26.52
C VAL A 124 -18.58 -4.72 27.13
N LYS A 125 -19.77 -5.02 26.59
CA LYS A 125 -20.94 -5.48 27.35
C LYS A 125 -21.63 -6.62 26.58
N GLN A 126 -21.40 -7.85 27.07
CA GLN A 126 -22.08 -9.13 26.73
C GLN A 126 -21.84 -9.68 25.30
N ASP A 127 -21.34 -10.93 25.26
CA ASP A 127 -21.31 -11.87 24.11
C ASP A 127 -20.12 -11.84 23.12
N SER A 128 -18.89 -11.64 23.60
CA SER A 128 -17.66 -11.70 22.76
C SER A 128 -17.43 -13.02 22.00
N ASP A 129 -17.99 -14.15 22.44
CA ASP A 129 -17.82 -15.44 21.75
C ASP A 129 -18.55 -15.50 20.39
N ASN A 130 -19.61 -14.71 20.20
CA ASN A 130 -20.41 -14.69 18.98
C ASN A 130 -20.05 -13.54 18.01
N GLY A 131 -19.32 -12.52 18.48
CA GLY A 131 -19.06 -11.30 17.69
C GLY A 131 -18.25 -11.53 16.40
N LEU A 132 -17.29 -12.47 16.42
CA LEU A 132 -16.58 -12.85 15.19
C LEU A 132 -17.51 -13.56 14.19
N GLN A 133 -18.41 -14.41 14.68
CA GLN A 133 -19.34 -15.15 13.85
C GLN A 133 -20.37 -14.21 13.20
N GLU A 134 -20.88 -13.23 13.96
CA GLU A 134 -21.78 -12.19 13.48
C GLU A 134 -21.11 -11.32 12.41
N TYR A 135 -19.86 -10.89 12.65
CA TYR A 135 -19.07 -10.14 11.67
C TYR A 135 -18.83 -10.93 10.37
N LEU A 136 -18.55 -12.23 10.45
CA LEU A 136 -18.40 -13.09 9.26
C LEU A 136 -19.71 -13.28 8.50
N VAL A 137 -20.85 -13.35 9.20
CA VAL A 137 -22.18 -13.40 8.57
C VAL A 137 -22.47 -12.10 7.82
N GLU A 138 -22.13 -10.94 8.40
CA GLU A 138 -22.26 -9.63 7.76
C GLU A 138 -21.37 -9.48 6.51
N LEU A 139 -20.11 -9.90 6.59
CA LEU A 139 -19.21 -9.91 5.43
C LEU A 139 -19.74 -10.83 4.33
N ARG A 140 -20.34 -11.97 4.69
CA ARG A 140 -20.91 -12.91 3.72
C ARG A 140 -22.19 -12.36 3.08
N SER A 141 -23.04 -11.67 3.84
CA SER A 141 -24.31 -11.14 3.33
C SER A 141 -24.14 -9.94 2.41
N SER A 142 -23.06 -9.16 2.60
CA SER A 142 -22.70 -8.01 1.76
C SER A 142 -21.88 -8.38 0.51
N ALA A 143 -21.39 -9.61 0.41
CA ALA A 143 -20.59 -10.08 -0.71
C ALA A 143 -21.44 -10.72 -1.82
N ASP A 144 -21.05 -10.48 -3.08
CA ASP A 144 -21.54 -11.27 -4.22
C ASP A 144 -20.79 -12.61 -4.28
N ILE A 145 -21.47 -13.69 -3.88
CA ILE A 145 -20.89 -15.03 -3.79
C ILE A 145 -21.63 -15.96 -4.74
N GLN A 146 -20.92 -16.39 -5.79
CA GLN A 146 -21.35 -17.46 -6.68
C GLN A 146 -20.63 -18.74 -6.30
N VAL A 147 -21.37 -19.74 -5.81
CA VAL A 147 -20.84 -21.07 -5.51
C VAL A 147 -21.08 -21.94 -6.73
N GLY A 148 -20.01 -22.46 -7.34
CA GLY A 148 -20.15 -23.44 -8.42
C GLY A 148 -20.74 -24.74 -7.88
N ASP A 149 -21.66 -25.36 -8.62
CA ASP A 149 -22.26 -26.65 -8.26
C ASP A 149 -21.16 -27.68 -7.94
N GLN A 150 -21.09 -28.08 -6.67
CA GLN A 150 -20.24 -29.17 -6.22
C GLN A 150 -21.01 -30.47 -6.49
N GLN A 151 -20.70 -31.16 -7.60
CA GLN A 151 -21.14 -32.54 -7.84
C GLN A 151 -20.26 -33.54 -7.09
#